data_AF-A0A7V2PJI6-F1
#
_entry.id   AF-A0A7V2PJI6-F1
#
_cell.length_a   1.000
_cell.length_b   1.000
_cell.length_c   1.000
_cell.angle_alpha   90.00
_cell.angle_beta   90.00
_cell.angle_gamma   90.00
#
_symmetry.space_group_name_H-M   'P 1'
#
loop_
_entity.id
_entity.type
_entity.pdbx_description
1 polymer ?
#
loop_
_entity_poly.entity_id
_entity_poly.type
_entity_poly.pdbx_seq_one_letter_code
_entity_poly.pdbx_strand_id
1 'polypeptide(L)'
;MTKSTQPTPGYNTAIPAKIMTPDSVETRIGTLEFFDGLPTKETAQKVFDNLDFMRGVEVFLNFIPATSLEGMRMGMVGMGVTASNKVVIMDKLMDSTPLFLTGNTDTVYASGILDLEKDGPTVVEIPAGSGP
;
A
#
# COMPACT_ATOMS: atom_id res chain seq x y z
N MET A 1 29.86 9.69 36.44
CA MET A 1 28.45 9.23 36.54
C MET A 1 27.93 9.59 37.93
N THR A 2 27.37 10.77 38.10
CA THR A 2 26.75 11.20 39.35
C THR A 2 25.37 10.54 39.46
N LYS A 3 25.25 9.51 40.30
CA LYS A 3 23.94 8.99 40.72
C LYS A 3 23.19 10.13 41.40
N SER A 4 22.01 10.51 40.91
CA SER A 4 21.13 11.41 41.64
C SER A 4 20.79 10.78 42.98
N THR A 5 21.27 11.38 44.06
CA THR A 5 21.12 10.88 45.44
C THR A 5 19.78 11.26 46.07
N GLN A 6 18.93 12.03 45.37
CA GLN A 6 17.61 12.41 45.86
C GLN A 6 16.53 11.40 45.45
N PRO A 7 15.59 11.07 46.35
CA PRO A 7 14.43 10.25 46.03
C PRO A 7 13.62 10.87 44.90
N THR A 8 13.12 10.03 43.98
CA THR A 8 12.20 10.48 42.93
C THR A 8 10.92 11.02 43.59
N PRO A 9 10.29 12.11 43.09
CA PRO A 9 9.04 12.62 43.65
C PRO A 9 8.00 11.51 43.83
N GLY A 10 7.47 11.33 45.04
CA GLY A 10 6.52 10.26 45.36
C GLY A 10 7.13 8.91 45.79
N TYR A 11 8.46 8.79 45.88
CA TYR A 11 9.16 7.55 46.22
C TYR A 11 10.12 7.70 47.41
N ASN A 12 10.40 6.59 48.09
CA ASN A 12 11.34 6.52 49.21
C ASN A 12 12.81 6.36 48.75
N THR A 13 13.04 6.05 47.48
CA THR A 13 14.37 5.82 46.90
C THR A 13 14.49 6.47 45.53
N ALA A 14 15.72 6.77 45.10
CA ALA A 14 15.98 7.27 43.76
C ALA A 14 15.74 6.16 42.73
N ILE A 15 14.83 6.40 41.78
CA ILE A 15 14.62 5.48 40.65
C ILE A 15 15.72 5.75 39.61
N PRO A 16 16.45 4.73 39.13
CA PRO A 16 17.44 4.92 38.08
C PRO A 16 16.81 5.47 36.80
N ALA A 17 17.32 6.59 36.28
CA ALA A 17 16.80 7.24 35.07
C ALA A 17 16.68 6.29 33.85
N LYS A 18 17.57 5.29 33.74
CA LYS A 18 17.55 4.29 32.65
C LYS A 18 16.32 3.39 32.60
N ILE A 19 15.52 3.32 33.67
CA ILE A 19 14.25 2.58 33.71
C ILE A 19 13.03 3.50 33.76
N MET A 20 13.24 4.81 33.69
CA MET A 20 12.17 5.80 33.58
C MET A 20 11.97 6.18 32.11
N THR A 21 10.75 6.56 31.75
CA THR A 21 10.49 7.24 30.48
C THR A 21 11.06 8.66 30.59
N PRO A 22 11.96 9.08 29.69
CA PRO A 22 12.42 10.47 29.66
C PRO A 22 11.27 11.43 29.35
N ASP A 23 11.28 12.62 29.94
CA ASP A 23 10.27 13.66 29.66
C ASP A 23 10.30 14.12 28.20
N SER A 24 11.45 14.00 27.52
CA SER A 24 11.62 14.39 26.12
C SER A 24 12.50 13.40 25.37
N VAL A 25 12.08 13.02 24.17
CA VAL A 25 12.79 12.10 23.28
C VAL A 25 12.83 12.67 21.87
N GLU A 26 14.02 12.95 21.35
CA GLU A 26 14.20 13.37 19.96
C GLU A 26 14.05 12.19 19.00
N THR A 27 13.22 12.34 17.97
CA THR A 27 12.96 11.30 16.96
C THR A 27 12.89 11.90 15.56
N ARG A 28 12.84 11.05 14.52
CA ARG A 28 12.68 11.50 13.12
C ARG A 28 11.36 12.26 12.89
N ILE A 29 10.32 11.99 13.68
CA ILE A 29 9.02 12.68 13.57
C ILE A 29 8.96 13.94 14.44
N GLY A 30 10.11 14.38 14.96
CA GLY A 30 10.26 15.47 15.90
C GLY A 30 10.33 14.98 17.35
N THR A 31 10.42 15.94 18.27
CA THR A 31 10.52 15.64 19.70
C THR A 31 9.19 15.14 20.26
N LEU A 32 9.25 14.07 21.05
CA LEU A 32 8.14 13.49 21.79
C LEU A 32 8.27 13.88 23.25
N GLU A 33 7.24 14.51 23.78
CA GLU A 33 7.17 15.00 25.17
C GLU A 33 6.24 14.13 26.01
N PHE A 34 6.64 13.90 27.25
CA PHE A 34 5.98 13.05 28.23
C PHE A 34 5.89 13.75 29.59
N PHE A 35 4.84 13.44 30.33
CA PHE A 35 4.67 13.84 31.72
C PHE A 35 4.28 12.61 32.53
N ASP A 36 5.09 12.25 33.53
CA ASP A 36 4.89 11.05 34.35
C ASP A 36 4.77 9.76 33.49
N GLY A 37 5.55 9.69 32.42
CA GLY A 37 5.53 8.60 31.44
C GLY A 37 4.32 8.58 30.50
N LEU A 38 3.35 9.48 30.67
CA LEU A 38 2.22 9.65 29.75
C LEU A 38 2.60 10.62 28.62
N PRO A 39 2.27 10.32 27.35
CA PRO A 39 2.48 11.28 26.27
C PRO A 39 1.59 12.51 26.46
N THR A 40 2.09 13.69 26.09
CA THR A 40 1.21 14.85 25.91
C THR A 40 0.19 14.59 24.79
N LYS A 41 -0.87 15.40 24.70
CA LYS A 41 -1.87 15.28 23.63
C LYS A 41 -1.21 15.45 22.26
N GLU A 42 -0.27 16.38 22.16
CA GLU A 42 0.50 16.68 20.95
C GLU A 42 1.40 15.50 20.56
N THR A 43 2.07 14.87 21.53
CA THR A 43 2.86 13.65 21.30
C THR A 43 1.99 12.50 20.83
N ALA A 44 0.85 12.26 21.50
CA ALA A 44 -0.07 11.20 21.12
C ALA A 44 -0.58 11.39 19.68
N GLN A 45 -1.03 12.61 19.34
CA GLN A 45 -1.48 12.93 17.99
C GLN A 45 -0.38 12.71 16.95
N LYS A 46 0.82 13.24 17.20
CA LYS A 46 1.98 13.09 16.30
C LYS A 46 2.34 11.62 16.04
N VAL A 47 2.26 10.76 17.05
CA VAL A 47 2.52 9.32 16.90
C VAL A 47 1.42 8.66 16.06
N PHE A 48 0.15 9.00 16.27
CA PHE A 48 -0.95 8.49 15.45
C PHE A 48 -0.88 8.98 13.99
N ASP A 49 -0.56 10.26 13.77
CA ASP A 49 -0.36 10.81 12.42
C ASP A 49 0.76 10.06 11.68
N ASN A 50 1.87 9.77 12.37
CA ASN A 50 2.94 8.97 11.78
C ASN A 50 2.52 7.52 11.53
N LEU A 51 1.72 6.92 12.42
CA LEU A 51 1.19 5.57 12.20
C LEU A 51 0.31 5.50 10.95
N ASP A 52 -0.58 6.48 10.77
CA ASP A 52 -1.45 6.57 9.59
C ASP A 52 -0.64 6.83 8.32
N PHE A 53 0.39 7.68 8.38
CA PHE A 53 1.31 7.88 7.27
C PHE A 53 2.02 6.57 6.86
N MET A 54 2.57 5.83 7.82
CA MET A 54 3.24 4.56 7.54
C MET A 54 2.28 3.52 6.94
N ARG A 55 1.05 3.44 7.45
CA ARG A 55 0.00 2.58 6.88
C ARG A 55 -0.38 3.01 5.47
N GLY A 56 -0.44 4.31 5.19
CA GLY A 56 -0.67 4.84 3.84
C GLY A 56 0.42 4.41 2.85
N VAL A 57 1.69 4.47 3.27
CA VAL A 57 2.82 3.98 2.47
C VAL A 57 2.70 2.47 2.19
N GLU A 58 2.38 1.69 3.23
CA GLU A 58 2.18 0.24 3.10
C GLU A 58 1.05 -0.11 2.12
N VAL A 59 -0.11 0.55 2.24
CA VAL A 59 -1.23 0.37 1.31
C VAL A 59 -0.81 0.72 -0.11
N PHE A 60 -0.14 1.86 -0.32
CA PHE A 60 0.30 2.27 -1.64
C PHE A 60 1.17 1.18 -2.30
N LEU A 61 2.21 0.71 -1.60
CA LEU A 61 3.14 -0.29 -2.13
C LEU A 61 2.46 -1.64 -2.37
N ASN A 62 1.62 -2.09 -1.44
CA ASN A 62 0.93 -3.38 -1.56
C ASN A 62 -0.11 -3.40 -2.70
N PHE A 63 -0.69 -2.25 -3.03
CA PHE A 63 -1.74 -2.15 -4.06
C PHE A 63 -1.25 -1.68 -5.43
N ILE A 64 0.06 -1.52 -5.66
CA ILE A 64 0.61 -1.25 -7.01
C ILE A 64 0.10 -2.27 -8.04
N PRO A 65 0.12 -3.61 -7.79
CA PRO A 65 -0.34 -4.59 -8.76
C PRO A 65 -1.84 -4.47 -9.05
N ALA A 66 -2.67 -4.31 -8.01
CA ALA A 66 -4.11 -4.15 -8.16
C ALA A 66 -4.46 -2.88 -8.92
N THR A 67 -3.76 -1.77 -8.64
CA THR A 67 -3.93 -0.49 -9.34
C THR A 67 -3.53 -0.61 -10.82
N SER A 68 -2.47 -1.36 -11.13
CA SER A 68 -2.06 -1.64 -12.52
C SER A 68 -3.15 -2.39 -13.28
N LEU A 69 -3.71 -3.46 -12.69
CA LEU A 69 -4.82 -4.21 -13.28
C LEU A 69 -6.08 -3.35 -13.45
N GLU A 70 -6.40 -2.51 -12.46
CA GLU A 70 -7.54 -1.60 -12.55
C GLU A 70 -7.34 -0.53 -13.64
N GLY A 71 -6.14 0.02 -13.78
CA GLY A 71 -5.79 0.92 -14.87
C GLY A 71 -5.99 0.27 -16.24
N MET A 72 -5.58 -0.99 -16.38
CA MET A 72 -5.82 -1.79 -17.59
C MET A 72 -7.34 -1.99 -17.81
N ARG A 73 -8.09 -2.39 -16.78
CA ARG A 73 -9.55 -2.56 -16.85
C ARG A 73 -10.26 -1.29 -17.29
N MET A 74 -9.92 -0.15 -16.69
CA MET A 74 -10.46 1.15 -17.05
C MET A 74 -10.14 1.52 -18.51
N GLY A 75 -8.92 1.26 -18.97
CA GLY A 75 -8.53 1.45 -20.36
C GLY A 75 -9.38 0.61 -21.32
N MET A 76 -9.62 -0.67 -20.99
CA MET A 76 -10.49 -1.57 -21.75
C MET A 76 -11.94 -1.08 -21.79
N VAL A 77 -12.48 -0.65 -20.65
CA VAL A 77 -13.83 -0.06 -20.57
C VAL A 77 -13.93 1.19 -21.45
N GLY A 78 -12.90 2.04 -21.47
CA GLY A 78 -12.80 3.20 -22.35
C GLY A 78 -12.83 2.85 -23.85
N MET A 79 -12.40 1.64 -24.21
CA MET A 79 -12.49 1.08 -25.57
C MET A 79 -13.81 0.33 -25.84
N GLY A 80 -14.77 0.35 -24.91
CA GLY A 80 -16.08 -0.28 -25.08
C GLY A 80 -16.18 -1.73 -24.58
N VAL A 81 -15.12 -2.24 -23.94
CA VAL A 81 -15.09 -3.57 -23.30
C VAL A 81 -15.75 -3.50 -21.92
N THR A 82 -17.08 -3.48 -21.93
CA THR A 82 -17.93 -3.24 -20.75
C THR A 82 -18.61 -4.50 -20.20
N ALA A 83 -18.27 -5.67 -20.74
CA ALA A 83 -18.86 -6.96 -20.36
C ALA A 83 -17.82 -8.07 -20.55
N SER A 84 -17.94 -9.15 -19.78
CA SER A 84 -16.92 -10.22 -19.75
C SER A 84 -16.84 -11.05 -21.03
N ASN A 85 -17.87 -10.99 -21.89
CA ASN A 85 -17.84 -11.57 -23.23
C ASN A 85 -17.29 -10.62 -24.31
N LYS A 86 -16.84 -9.42 -23.93
CA LYS A 86 -16.12 -8.51 -24.82
C LYS A 86 -14.63 -8.58 -24.50
N VAL A 87 -13.81 -8.62 -25.53
CA VAL A 87 -12.35 -8.69 -25.40
C VAL A 87 -11.68 -7.63 -26.26
N VAL A 88 -10.56 -7.11 -25.79
CA VAL A 88 -9.64 -6.32 -26.60
C VAL A 88 -8.76 -7.29 -27.37
N ILE A 89 -8.66 -7.08 -28.69
CA ILE A 89 -7.68 -7.76 -29.53
C ILE A 89 -6.66 -6.72 -29.99
N MET A 90 -5.39 -7.00 -29.72
CA MET A 90 -4.26 -6.30 -30.32
C MET A 90 -3.82 -7.15 -31.51
N ASP A 91 -4.42 -6.87 -32.66
CA ASP A 91 -4.31 -7.65 -33.90
C ASP A 91 -2.96 -7.49 -34.61
N LYS A 92 -2.13 -6.57 -34.13
CA LYS A 92 -0.75 -6.36 -34.55
C LYS A 92 0.18 -6.66 -33.38
N LEU A 93 1.41 -7.04 -33.73
CA LEU A 93 2.50 -7.14 -32.78
C LEU A 93 2.69 -5.79 -32.07
N MET A 94 2.96 -5.82 -30.77
CA MET A 94 3.14 -4.59 -30.01
C MET A 94 4.46 -3.90 -30.39
N ASP A 95 4.49 -2.59 -30.21
CA ASP A 95 5.70 -1.77 -30.24
C ASP A 95 5.72 -0.83 -29.01
N SER A 96 6.49 0.26 -29.04
CA SER A 96 6.57 1.21 -27.92
C SER A 96 5.42 2.25 -27.88
N THR A 97 4.49 2.20 -28.82
CA THR A 97 3.37 3.16 -28.94
C THR A 97 2.20 2.86 -28.00
N PRO A 98 1.76 1.60 -27.81
CA PRO A 98 0.66 1.29 -26.92
C PRO A 98 0.97 1.64 -25.46
N LEU A 99 -0.03 2.15 -24.74
CA LEU A 99 0.02 2.33 -23.29
C LEU A 99 -0.26 0.99 -22.59
N PHE A 100 0.60 0.00 -22.84
CA PHE A 100 0.52 -1.35 -22.30
C PHE A 100 1.87 -1.76 -21.73
N LEU A 101 1.89 -2.06 -20.42
CA LEU A 101 3.14 -2.29 -19.71
C LEU A 101 3.81 -3.59 -20.20
N THR A 102 5.04 -3.48 -20.70
CA THR A 102 5.90 -4.61 -21.08
C THR A 102 5.24 -5.58 -22.07
N GLY A 103 4.55 -5.04 -23.07
CA GLY A 103 3.95 -5.83 -24.15
C GLY A 103 4.97 -6.64 -24.94
N ASN A 104 4.64 -7.89 -25.25
CA ASN A 104 5.44 -8.76 -26.11
C ASN A 104 5.32 -8.32 -27.58
N THR A 105 6.43 -8.35 -28.31
CA THR A 105 6.52 -7.88 -29.70
C THR A 105 6.47 -9.00 -30.74
N ASP A 106 6.34 -10.25 -30.31
CA ASP A 106 6.40 -11.46 -31.16
C ASP A 106 5.05 -12.19 -31.23
N THR A 107 4.09 -11.83 -30.37
CA THR A 107 2.76 -12.43 -30.29
C THR A 107 1.67 -11.36 -30.22
N VAL A 108 0.51 -11.69 -30.78
CA VAL A 108 -0.71 -10.87 -30.64
C VAL A 108 -1.39 -11.15 -29.31
N TYR A 109 -2.12 -10.17 -28.78
CA TYR A 109 -2.85 -10.30 -27.52
C TYR A 109 -4.36 -10.34 -27.75
N ALA A 110 -5.03 -11.22 -27.01
CA ALA A 110 -6.44 -11.11 -26.71
C ALA A 110 -6.58 -10.97 -25.18
N SER A 111 -7.27 -9.93 -24.72
CA SER A 111 -7.37 -9.62 -23.31
C SER A 111 -8.80 -9.24 -22.93
N GLY A 112 -9.28 -9.81 -21.82
CA GLY A 112 -10.60 -9.56 -21.28
C GLY A 112 -10.58 -9.70 -19.76
N ILE A 113 -11.59 -9.13 -19.12
CA ILE A 113 -11.75 -9.18 -17.66
C ILE A 113 -13.08 -9.82 -17.33
N LEU A 114 -13.02 -10.86 -16.50
CA LEU A 114 -14.17 -11.65 -16.10
C LEU A 114 -14.75 -11.10 -14.79
N ASP A 115 -16.05 -10.89 -14.77
CA ASP A 115 -16.82 -10.51 -13.59
C ASP A 115 -17.54 -11.75 -13.06
N LEU A 116 -16.84 -12.53 -12.24
CA LEU A 116 -17.35 -13.80 -11.73
C LEU A 116 -18.45 -13.63 -10.67
N GLU A 117 -18.55 -12.45 -10.06
CA GLU A 117 -19.63 -12.14 -9.13
C GLU A 117 -20.95 -11.99 -9.89
N LYS A 118 -20.92 -11.29 -11.03
CA LYS A 118 -22.08 -11.08 -11.89
C LYS A 118 -22.44 -12.31 -12.73
N ASP A 119 -21.45 -12.89 -13.40
CA ASP A 119 -21.68 -13.89 -14.44
C ASP A 119 -21.54 -15.34 -13.90
N GLY A 120 -20.98 -15.51 -12.70
CA GLY A 120 -20.79 -16.82 -12.08
C GLY A 120 -19.70 -17.66 -12.78
N PRO A 121 -19.77 -19.01 -12.65
CA PRO A 121 -18.87 -19.91 -13.37
C PRO A 121 -18.87 -19.63 -14.88
N THR A 122 -17.72 -19.24 -15.41
CA THR A 122 -17.57 -18.79 -16.79
C THR A 122 -16.75 -19.77 -17.60
N VAL A 123 -17.20 -20.09 -18.82
CA VAL A 123 -16.45 -20.91 -19.79
C VAL A 123 -15.74 -19.99 -20.80
N VAL A 124 -14.45 -20.22 -21.01
CA VAL A 124 -13.67 -19.56 -22.07
C VAL A 124 -13.39 -20.60 -23.16
N GLU A 125 -14.10 -20.49 -24.28
CA GLU A 125 -13.88 -21.37 -25.44
C GLU A 125 -12.81 -20.79 -26.36
N ILE A 126 -11.78 -21.59 -26.65
CA ILE A 126 -10.70 -21.20 -27.56
C ILE A 126 -10.91 -21.93 -28.89
N PRO A 127 -11.06 -21.21 -30.02
CA PRO A 127 -11.22 -21.84 -31.32
C PRO A 127 -10.00 -22.69 -31.71
N ALA A 128 -10.24 -23.73 -32.53
CA ALA A 128 -9.17 -24.56 -33.05
C ALA A 128 -8.17 -23.72 -33.86
N GLY A 129 -6.87 -23.88 -33.58
CA GLY A 129 -5.79 -23.16 -34.28
C GLY A 129 -5.52 -21.74 -33.78
N SER A 130 -6.10 -21.30 -32.65
CA SER A 130 -5.90 -19.95 -32.07
C SER A 130 -4.84 -19.89 -30.95
N GLY A 131 -3.97 -20.89 -30.82
CA GLY A 131 -2.81 -20.90 -29.91
C GLY A 131 -1.48 -20.88 -30.67
N PRO A 132 -0.34 -20.68 -29.98
CA PRO A 132 0.97 -20.88 -30.58
C PRO A 132 1.17 -22.32 -31.09
#